data_AF-A0A963VZF9-F1
#
_entry.id   AF-A0A963VZF9-F1
#
_cell.length_a   1.000
_cell.length_b   1.000
_cell.length_c   1.000
_cell.angle_alpha   90.00
_cell.angle_beta   90.00
_cell.angle_gamma   90.00
#
_symmetry.space_group_name_H-M   'P 1'
#
loop_
_entity.id
_entity.type
_entity.pdbx_description
1 polymer ?
#
loop_
_entity_poly.entity_id
_entity_poly.type
_entity_poly.pdbx_seq_one_letter_code
_entity_poly.pdbx_strand_id
1 'polypeptide(L)'
;MLDENVVLEIGQQAVWVMIKTGAPTMLVALVVGLIVSLIQALTQIQEMTLTFVPKILAMMLTLVVAMPFMLATLVQFTEALFARIGGQGL
;
A
#
# COMPACT_ATOMS: atom_id res chain seq x y z
N MET A 1 7.49 15.60 -29.74
CA MET A 1 7.66 14.15 -29.45
C MET A 1 7.46 14.05 -27.95
N LEU A 2 6.58 13.18 -27.44
CA LEU A 2 6.49 13.01 -25.98
C LEU A 2 7.88 12.53 -25.53
N ASP A 3 8.60 13.38 -24.81
CA ASP A 3 9.96 13.05 -24.37
C ASP A 3 9.90 11.77 -23.55
N GLU A 4 10.68 10.76 -23.96
CA GLU A 4 10.74 9.45 -23.31
C GLU A 4 11.00 9.58 -21.80
N ASN A 5 11.74 10.62 -21.42
CA ASN A 5 11.99 11.02 -20.04
C ASN A 5 10.71 11.31 -19.23
N VAL A 6 9.71 11.96 -19.81
CA VAL A 6 8.46 12.30 -19.09
C VAL A 6 7.68 11.02 -18.75
N VAL A 7 7.66 10.05 -19.66
CA VAL A 7 7.03 8.74 -19.42
C VAL A 7 7.77 7.99 -18.32
N LEU A 8 9.10 8.00 -18.34
CA LEU A 8 9.92 7.37 -17.31
C LEU A 8 9.72 8.01 -15.93
N GLU A 9 9.65 9.34 -15.86
CA GLU A 9 9.40 10.07 -14.61
C GLU A 9 8.02 9.74 -14.01
N ILE A 10 6.97 9.74 -14.84
CA ILE A 10 5.62 9.40 -14.41
C ILE A 10 5.59 7.95 -13.90
N GLY A 11 6.25 7.03 -14.61
CA GLY A 11 6.38 5.63 -14.19
C GLY A 11 7.06 5.48 -12.83
N GLN A 12 8.18 6.18 -12.60
CA GLN A 12 8.86 6.18 -11.31
C GLN A 12 7.99 6.75 -10.18
N GLN A 13 7.28 7.85 -10.44
CA GLN A 13 6.37 8.45 -9.46
C GLN A 13 5.21 7.51 -9.13
N ALA A 14 4.64 6.83 -10.12
CA ALA A 14 3.56 5.86 -9.91
C ALA A 14 4.01 4.69 -9.01
N VAL A 15 5.22 4.16 -9.23
CA VAL A 15 5.81 3.11 -8.37
C VAL A 15 5.97 3.62 -6.94
N TRP A 16 6.47 4.84 -6.76
CA TRP A 16 6.60 5.45 -5.43
C TRP A 16 5.26 5.61 -4.71
N VAL A 17 4.22 6.03 -5.43
CA VAL A 17 2.85 6.15 -4.89
C VAL A 17 2.31 4.78 -4.50
N MET A 18 2.52 3.75 -5.32
CA MET A 18 2.12 2.38 -5.01
C MET A 18 2.79 1.88 -3.73
N ILE A 19 4.11 2.07 -3.59
CA ILE A 19 4.86 1.66 -2.40
C ILE A 19 4.36 2.43 -1.17
N LYS A 20 4.22 3.76 -1.23
CA LYS A 20 3.71 4.55 -0.10
C LYS A 20 2.32 4.11 0.34
N THR A 21 1.45 3.84 -0.62
CA THR A 21 0.06 3.43 -0.38
C THR A 21 -0.01 2.02 0.21
N GLY A 22 0.83 1.09 -0.26
CA GLY A 22 0.88 -0.29 0.22
C GLY A 22 1.69 -0.51 1.51
N ALA A 23 2.65 0.37 1.80
CA ALA A 23 3.52 0.28 2.97
C ALA A 23 2.81 0.06 4.31
N PRO A 24 1.76 0.84 4.68
CA PRO A 24 1.08 0.65 5.97
C PRO A 24 0.44 -0.74 6.09
N THR A 25 -0.26 -1.21 5.05
CA THR A 25 -0.91 -2.52 5.05
C THR A 25 0.10 -3.66 5.06
N MET A 26 1.19 -3.54 4.29
CA MET A 26 2.26 -4.56 4.26
C MET A 26 2.97 -4.68 5.61
N LEU A 27 3.30 -3.57 6.26
CA LEU A 27 3.95 -3.58 7.58
C LEU A 27 3.09 -4.28 8.62
N VAL A 28 1.79 -3.97 8.67
CA VAL A 28 0.89 -4.63 9.64
C VAL A 28 0.71 -6.11 9.31
N ALA A 29 0.55 -6.46 8.03
CA ALA A 29 0.42 -7.86 7.61
C ALA A 29 1.66 -8.69 8.00
N LEU A 30 2.85 -8.08 7.92
CA LEU A 30 4.11 -8.71 8.32
C LEU A 30 4.19 -8.89 9.83
N VAL A 31 4.00 -7.82 10.61
CA VAL A 31 4.08 -7.87 12.09
C VAL A 31 3.08 -8.86 12.66
N VAL A 32 1.81 -8.77 12.24
CA VAL A 32 0.75 -9.67 12.73
C VAL A 32 0.98 -11.09 12.25
N GLY A 33 1.42 -11.28 11.00
CA GLY A 33 1.79 -12.59 10.48
C GLY A 33 2.89 -13.26 11.30
N LEU A 34 3.93 -12.51 11.67
CA LEU A 34 5.02 -13.01 12.50
C LEU A 34 4.55 -13.38 13.91
N ILE A 35 3.82 -12.49 14.59
CA ILE A 35 3.29 -12.74 15.93
C ILE A 35 2.43 -14.01 15.95
N VAL A 36 1.53 -14.14 14.99
CA VAL A 36 0.62 -15.28 14.89
C VAL A 36 1.39 -16.56 14.56
N SER A 37 2.38 -16.52 13.67
CA SER A 37 3.22 -17.70 13.36
C SER A 37 4.06 -18.16 14.57
N LEU A 38 4.52 -17.23 15.40
CA LEU A 38 5.27 -17.55 16.61
C LEU A 38 4.36 -18.24 17.63
N ILE A 39 3.14 -17.73 17.83
CA ILE A 39 2.16 -18.33 18.75
C ILE A 39 1.77 -19.74 18.28
N GLN A 40 1.57 -19.93 16.96
CA GLN A 40 1.33 -21.26 16.41
C GLN A 40 2.49 -22.22 16.69
N ALA A 41 3.73 -21.77 16.49
CA ALA A 41 4.91 -22.59 16.73
C ALA A 41 5.06 -22.97 18.21
N LEU A 42 4.82 -22.02 19.12
CA LEU A 42 4.94 -22.24 20.57
C LEU A 42 3.83 -23.15 21.15
N THR A 43 2.62 -23.09 20.61
CA THR A 43 1.47 -23.87 21.10
C THR A 43 1.24 -25.19 20.37
N GLN A 44 1.97 -25.44 19.29
CA GLN A 44 1.81 -26.61 18.40
C GLN A 44 0.43 -26.72 17.73
N ILE A 45 -0.40 -25.65 17.77
CA ILE A 45 -1.72 -25.62 17.13
C ILE A 45 -1.54 -25.17 15.67
N GLN A 46 -1.62 -26.10 14.72
CA GLN A 46 -1.49 -25.84 13.27
C GLN A 46 -2.85 -25.71 12.57
N GLU A 47 -3.85 -25.13 13.24
CA GLU A 47 -5.17 -24.90 12.67
C GLU A 47 -5.13 -23.72 11.67
N MET A 48 -5.34 -24.01 10.40
CA MET A 48 -5.28 -23.04 9.28
C MET A 48 -6.25 -21.86 9.44
N THR A 49 -7.37 -22.03 10.14
CA THR A 49 -8.38 -20.98 10.34
C THR A 49 -7.95 -19.95 11.39
N LEU A 50 -7.24 -20.40 12.43
CA LEU A 50 -6.80 -19.59 13.57
C LEU A 50 -5.72 -18.58 13.19
N THR A 51 -4.94 -18.86 12.14
CA THR A 51 -3.96 -17.89 11.59
C THR A 51 -4.59 -16.85 10.68
N PHE A 52 -5.65 -17.25 9.99
CA PHE A 52 -6.24 -16.45 8.92
C PHE A 52 -7.09 -15.31 9.47
N VAL A 53 -7.91 -15.59 10.49
CA VAL A 53 -8.86 -14.62 11.05
C VAL A 53 -8.16 -13.41 11.69
N PRO A 54 -7.18 -13.57 12.63
CA PRO A 54 -6.53 -12.41 13.25
C PRO A 54 -5.76 -11.56 12.23
N LYS A 55 -5.14 -12.19 11.23
CA LYS A 55 -4.42 -11.50 10.16
C LYS A 55 -5.36 -10.64 9.31
N ILE A 56 -6.51 -11.18 8.89
CA ILE A 56 -7.50 -10.42 8.10
C ILE A 56 -8.05 -9.24 8.90
N LEU A 57 -8.41 -9.44 10.16
CA LEU A 57 -8.96 -8.37 11.00
C LEU A 57 -7.95 -7.21 11.15
N ALA A 58 -6.68 -7.53 11.35
CA ALA A 58 -5.64 -6.51 11.43
C ALA A 58 -5.43 -5.77 10.09
N MET A 59 -5.46 -6.47 8.96
CA MET A 59 -5.37 -5.85 7.63
C MET A 59 -6.57 -4.93 7.35
N MET A 60 -7.78 -5.37 7.68
CA MET A 60 -9.01 -4.58 7.54
C MET A 60 -8.95 -3.31 8.38
N LEU A 61 -8.54 -3.42 9.64
CA LEU A 61 -8.41 -2.28 10.54
C LEU A 61 -7.35 -1.29 10.03
N THR A 62 -6.22 -1.82 9.53
CA THR A 62 -5.16 -0.99 8.93
C THR A 62 -5.65 -0.27 7.69
N LEU A 63 -6.42 -0.93 6.82
CA LEU A 63 -7.00 -0.29 5.64
C LEU A 63 -7.94 0.85 6.03
N VAL A 64 -8.81 0.66 7.02
CA VAL A 64 -9.72 1.72 7.48
C VAL A 64 -8.94 2.92 8.06
N VAL A 65 -7.92 2.65 8.88
CA VAL A 65 -7.11 3.71 9.51
C VAL A 65 -6.20 4.42 8.48
N ALA A 66 -5.60 3.69 7.56
CA ALA A 66 -4.71 4.23 6.53
C ALA A 66 -5.46 4.81 5.32
N MET A 67 -6.76 4.55 5.18
CA MET A 67 -7.58 5.00 4.05
C MET A 67 -7.43 6.50 3.75
N PRO A 68 -7.53 7.44 4.71
CA PRO A 68 -7.42 8.87 4.42
C PRO A 68 -6.05 9.23 3.83
N PHE A 69 -4.98 8.62 4.34
CA PHE A 69 -3.61 8.81 3.86
C PHE A 69 -3.41 8.24 2.45
N MET A 70 -3.93 7.03 2.20
CA MET A 70 -3.87 6.39 0.89
C MET A 70 -4.61 7.21 -0.17
N LEU A 71 -5.82 7.69 0.15
CA LEU A 71 -6.61 8.54 -0.72
C LEU A 71 -5.92 9.88 -0.98
N ALA A 72 -5.39 10.54 0.05
CA ALA A 72 -4.66 11.80 -0.14
C ALA A 72 -3.46 11.63 -1.07
N THR A 73 -2.71 10.53 -0.94
CA THR A 73 -1.57 10.24 -1.81
C THR A 73 -1.99 10.02 -3.27
N LEU A 74 -3.09 9.29 -3.50
CA LEU A 74 -3.62 9.05 -4.84
C LEU A 74 -4.19 10.33 -5.48
N VAL A 75 -4.90 11.16 -4.71
CA VAL A 75 -5.42 12.44 -5.17
C VAL A 75 -4.28 13.36 -5.59
N GLN A 76 -3.25 13.53 -4.75
CA GLN A 76 -2.08 14.35 -5.09
C GLN A 76 -1.38 13.88 -6.37
N PHE A 77 -1.21 12.56 -6.54
CA PHE A 77 -0.63 12.01 -7.75
C PHE A 77 -1.49 12.29 -8.99
N THR A 78 -2.80 12.16 -8.84
CA THR A 78 -3.77 12.39 -9.92
C THR A 78 -3.82 13.87 -10.31
N GLU A 79 -3.84 14.79 -9.34
CA GLU A 79 -3.75 16.23 -9.57
C GLU A 79 -2.45 16.60 -10.28
N ALA A 80 -1.31 16.04 -9.85
CA ALA A 80 -0.03 16.25 -10.50
C ALA A 80 -0.02 15.74 -11.96
N LEU A 81 -0.69 14.62 -12.23
CA LEU A 81 -0.85 14.09 -13.58
C LEU A 81 -1.74 14.99 -14.45
N PHE A 82 -2.88 15.45 -13.92
CA PHE A 82 -3.77 16.36 -14.62
C PHE A 82 -3.14 17.73 -14.86
N ALA A 83 -2.31 18.25 -13.94
CA ALA A 83 -1.57 19.50 -14.14
C ALA A 83 -0.58 19.39 -15.31
N ARG A 84 0.08 18.23 -15.47
CA ARG A 84 0.96 17.95 -16.61
C ARG A 84 0.19 17.84 -17.93
N ILE A 85 -1.05 17.35 -17.91
CA ILE A 85 -1.89 17.19 -19.12
C ILE A 85 -2.62 18.50 -19.50
N GLY A 86 -3.12 19.24 -18.51
CA GLY A 86 -4.00 20.41 -18.65
C GLY A 86 -3.31 21.70 -19.12
N GLY A 87 -2.02 21.64 -19.46
CA GLY A 87 -1.36 22.72 -20.20
C GLY A 87 -0.50 23.70 -19.41
N GLN A 88 -0.10 23.42 -18.16
CA GLN A 88 1.03 24.16 -17.55
C GLN A 88 2.38 23.52 -17.93
N GLY A 89 2.52 23.25 -19.22
CA GLY A 89 3.73 22.75 -19.88
C GLY A 89 4.21 23.67 -21.01
N LEU A 90 3.80 24.94 -21.01
CA LEU A 90 4.45 26.10 -21.65
C LEU A 90 4.17 27.35 -20.80
#